data_AF-A0A2H0C4F3-F1
#
_entry.id   AF-A0A2H0C4F3-F1
#
_cell.length_a   1.000
_cell.length_b   1.000
_cell.length_c   1.000
_cell.angle_alpha   90.00
_cell.angle_beta   90.00
_cell.angle_gamma   90.00
#
_symmetry.space_group_name_H-M   'P 1'
#
loop_
_entity.id
_entity.type
_entity.pdbx_description
1 polymer ?
#
loop_
_entity_poly.entity_id
_entity_poly.type
_entity_poly.pdbx_seq_one_letter_code
_entity_poly.pdbx_strand_id
1 'polypeptide(L)'
;MKINLLPYKTIYQMKKFAYLLITIFLFFVSINLVQQPIFASISNDSEYSIKIPITPIPCGGSGCPQGMRDRYNNLFERYKELQLPLEEETCADDYSDFLTNPMIKHYFVEDPEITVQGKANERARQFISWVINRNAIDDHPVLKEIWGISRNVAFFLVLLVAAILGLGIIISRKTNFQTSIQVWPALKKIALSLLYIAFSASIVLLLIQISEIMMKFF
;
A
#
# COMPACT_ATOMS: atom_id res chain seq x y z
N MET A 1 -17.80 58.60 23.64
CA MET A 1 -17.70 57.19 23.23
C MET A 1 -18.58 56.35 24.15
N LYS A 2 -19.81 55.98 23.74
CA LYS A 2 -20.71 55.15 24.58
C LYS A 2 -20.32 53.69 24.40
N ILE A 3 -19.77 53.07 25.45
CA ILE A 3 -19.50 51.63 25.47
C ILE A 3 -20.84 50.95 25.73
N ASN A 4 -21.42 50.35 24.67
CA ASN A 4 -22.62 49.52 24.81
C ASN A 4 -22.21 48.22 25.51
N LEU A 5 -22.38 48.18 26.82
CA LEU A 5 -22.26 46.96 27.61
C LEU A 5 -23.36 45.98 27.16
N LEU A 6 -22.94 44.79 26.72
CA LEU A 6 -23.85 43.70 26.37
C LEU A 6 -24.78 43.38 27.55
N PRO A 7 -26.08 43.14 27.32
CA PRO A 7 -27.02 42.86 28.40
C PRO A 7 -26.61 41.60 29.15
N TYR A 8 -26.53 41.66 30.49
CA TYR A 8 -26.10 40.57 31.38
C TYR A 8 -26.71 39.20 31.06
N LYS A 9 -27.97 39.18 30.60
CA LYS A 9 -28.69 37.97 30.15
C LYS A 9 -27.99 37.21 29.01
N THR A 10 -27.33 37.92 28.08
CA THR A 10 -26.58 37.29 26.98
C THR A 10 -25.27 36.64 27.44
N ILE A 11 -24.59 37.24 28.41
CA ILE A 11 -23.36 36.70 29.00
C ILE A 11 -23.63 35.38 29.73
N TYR A 12 -24.74 35.32 30.48
CA TYR A 12 -25.14 34.10 31.21
C TYR A 12 -25.47 32.94 30.25
N GLN A 13 -26.19 33.21 29.15
CA GLN A 13 -26.48 32.21 28.12
C GLN A 13 -25.22 31.67 27.45
N MET A 14 -24.23 32.52 27.17
CA MET A 14 -22.95 32.09 26.59
C MET A 14 -22.15 31.19 27.54
N LYS A 15 -22.11 31.51 28.85
CA LYS A 15 -21.41 30.68 29.85
C LYS A 15 -22.04 29.29 29.97
N LYS A 16 -23.38 29.21 30.02
CA LYS A 16 -24.10 27.93 30.13
C LYS A 16 -23.87 27.06 28.89
N PHE A 17 -23.83 27.65 27.71
CA PHE A 17 -23.57 26.94 26.47
C PHE A 17 -22.11 26.46 26.35
N ALA A 18 -21.15 27.30 26.71
CA ALA A 18 -19.73 26.92 26.74
C ALA A 18 -19.48 25.74 27.70
N TYR A 19 -20.11 25.75 28.88
CA TYR A 19 -20.03 24.65 29.82
C TYR A 19 -20.60 23.35 29.23
N LEU A 20 -21.73 23.43 28.53
CA LEU A 20 -22.36 22.28 27.85
C LEU A 20 -21.49 21.72 26.72
N LEU A 21 -20.80 22.57 25.95
CA LEU A 21 -19.83 22.12 24.94
C LEU A 21 -18.63 21.41 25.58
N ILE A 22 -18.10 21.95 26.68
CA ILE A 22 -16.97 21.35 27.40
C ILE A 22 -17.35 20.00 28.00
N THR A 23 -18.55 19.86 28.59
CA THR A 23 -18.99 18.57 29.14
C THR A 23 -19.23 17.52 28.06
N ILE A 24 -19.80 17.89 26.90
CA ILE A 24 -19.92 17.00 25.75
C ILE A 24 -18.53 16.59 25.23
N PHE A 25 -17.58 17.52 25.15
CA PHE A 25 -16.20 17.24 24.75
C PHE A 25 -15.53 16.24 25.72
N LEU A 26 -15.62 16.48 27.02
CA LEU A 26 -15.04 15.59 28.04
C LEU A 26 -15.70 14.20 28.03
N PHE A 27 -17.00 14.13 27.81
CA PHE A 27 -17.73 12.86 27.67
C PHE A 27 -17.28 12.07 26.42
N PHE A 28 -17.10 12.75 25.28
CA PHE A 28 -16.57 12.12 24.07
C PHE A 28 -15.13 11.62 24.27
N VAL A 29 -14.26 12.41 24.90
CA VAL A 29 -12.87 12.00 25.17
C VAL A 29 -12.83 10.79 26.10
N SER A 30 -13.67 10.76 27.14
CA SER A 30 -13.71 9.65 28.10
C SER A 30 -14.25 8.35 27.50
N ILE A 31 -15.22 8.40 26.58
CA ILE A 31 -15.68 7.19 25.86
C ILE A 31 -14.56 6.61 24.98
N ASN A 32 -13.77 7.46 24.30
CA ASN A 32 -12.73 7.00 23.40
C ASN A 32 -11.45 6.53 24.12
N LEU A 33 -11.21 6.97 25.37
CA LEU A 33 -10.02 6.56 26.13
C LEU A 33 -10.13 5.13 26.71
N VAL A 34 -11.35 4.61 26.89
CA VAL A 34 -11.60 3.28 27.48
C VAL A 34 -11.34 2.14 26.48
N GLN A 35 -11.23 2.45 25.19
CA GLN A 35 -11.09 1.47 24.11
C GLN A 35 -9.62 1.32 23.65
N GLN A 36 -8.69 1.05 24.57
CA GLN A 36 -7.33 0.60 24.17
C GLN A 36 -7.22 -0.92 24.31
N PRO A 37 -7.29 -1.71 23.22
CA PRO A 37 -6.78 -3.06 23.24
C PRO A 37 -5.26 -3.02 23.43
N ILE A 38 -4.79 -3.77 24.43
CA ILE A 38 -3.38 -4.00 24.74
C ILE A 38 -2.72 -4.57 23.48
N PHE A 39 -1.82 -3.81 22.85
CA PHE A 39 -1.09 -4.22 21.65
C PHE A 39 -0.14 -5.39 22.00
N ALA A 40 -0.54 -6.60 21.63
CA ALA A 40 0.41 -7.70 21.46
C ALA A 40 1.15 -7.48 20.12
N SER A 41 2.46 -7.32 20.21
CA SER A 41 3.38 -7.27 19.08
C SER A 41 3.25 -8.53 18.22
N ILE A 42 2.74 -8.40 17.00
CA ILE A 42 2.84 -9.45 15.99
C ILE A 42 4.25 -9.41 15.42
N SER A 43 4.97 -10.50 15.63
CA SER A 43 6.33 -10.76 15.17
C SER A 43 6.42 -10.63 13.64
N ASN A 44 7.47 -9.96 13.20
CA ASN A 44 7.92 -9.90 11.82
C ASN A 44 8.06 -11.32 11.25
N ASP A 45 7.15 -11.71 10.36
CA ASP A 45 7.40 -12.85 9.47
C ASP A 45 8.57 -12.48 8.55
N SER A 46 9.61 -13.30 8.68
CA SER A 46 10.87 -13.22 7.98
C SER A 46 10.66 -13.12 6.46
N GLU A 47 11.02 -11.96 5.93
CA GLU A 47 11.27 -11.71 4.52
C GLU A 47 12.45 -12.59 4.08
N TYR A 48 12.14 -13.79 3.57
CA TYR A 48 13.11 -14.67 2.94
C TYR A 48 13.47 -14.08 1.58
N SER A 49 14.33 -13.07 1.57
CA SER A 49 14.98 -12.58 0.36
C SER A 49 15.95 -13.65 -0.12
N ILE A 50 15.49 -14.48 -1.06
CA ILE A 50 16.37 -15.36 -1.83
C ILE A 50 17.21 -14.44 -2.71
N LYS A 51 18.35 -13.99 -2.19
CA LYS A 51 19.41 -13.41 -3.01
C LYS A 51 19.98 -14.56 -3.83
N ILE A 52 19.45 -14.77 -5.03
CA ILE A 52 20.11 -15.57 -6.05
C ILE A 52 21.22 -14.66 -6.60
N PRO A 53 22.51 -14.91 -6.31
CA PRO A 53 23.58 -14.20 -7.00
C PRO A 53 23.53 -14.62 -8.46
N ILE A 54 22.98 -13.76 -9.32
CA ILE A 54 23.06 -13.93 -10.77
C ILE A 54 24.42 -13.37 -11.20
N THR A 55 25.47 -14.12 -10.91
CA THR A 55 26.74 -13.94 -11.61
C THR A 55 26.51 -14.47 -13.03
N PRO A 56 26.69 -13.66 -14.09
CA PRO A 56 26.70 -14.19 -15.45
C PRO A 56 27.86 -15.19 -15.52
N ILE A 57 27.50 -16.47 -15.58
CA ILE A 57 28.47 -17.55 -15.74
C ILE A 57 28.67 -17.67 -17.25
N PRO A 58 29.86 -17.37 -17.80
CA PRO A 58 30.16 -17.85 -19.13
C PRO A 58 30.00 -19.37 -19.08
N CYS A 59 29.19 -19.94 -19.97
CA CYS A 59 29.12 -21.40 -20.17
C CYS A 59 30.56 -21.86 -20.46
N GLY A 60 31.25 -22.35 -19.43
CA GLY A 60 32.72 -22.35 -19.43
C GLY A 60 33.26 -23.23 -18.32
N GLY A 61 32.83 -24.49 -18.38
CA GLY A 61 33.25 -25.58 -17.51
C GLY A 61 32.09 -26.57 -17.36
N SER A 62 31.80 -27.36 -18.41
CA SER A 62 30.59 -28.19 -18.63
C SER A 62 29.36 -27.41 -19.15
N GLY A 63 29.33 -27.17 -20.46
CA GLY A 63 28.46 -26.23 -21.19
C GLY A 63 26.96 -26.53 -21.30
N CYS A 64 26.32 -27.13 -20.29
CA CYS A 64 24.87 -27.33 -20.30
C CYS A 64 24.21 -26.89 -18.99
N PRO A 65 22.97 -26.35 -19.03
CA PRO A 65 22.20 -26.08 -17.82
C PRO A 65 22.18 -27.32 -16.90
N GLN A 66 22.37 -27.12 -15.60
CA GLN A 66 22.30 -28.23 -14.63
C GLN A 66 20.98 -28.99 -14.80
N GLY A 67 21.05 -30.30 -15.02
CA GLY A 67 19.90 -31.18 -15.30
C GLY A 67 19.61 -31.46 -16.78
N MET A 68 20.15 -30.68 -17.73
CA MET A 68 20.06 -31.03 -19.16
C MET A 68 20.91 -32.25 -19.49
N ARG A 69 22.12 -32.34 -18.92
CA ARG A 69 23.01 -33.49 -19.11
C ARG A 69 22.34 -34.80 -18.68
N ASP A 70 21.69 -34.79 -17.52
CA ASP A 70 20.96 -35.96 -17.03
C ASP A 70 19.76 -36.30 -17.92
N ARG A 71 19.10 -35.28 -18.50
CA ARG A 71 18.00 -35.49 -19.44
C ARG A 71 18.48 -36.12 -20.75
N TYR A 72 19.59 -35.66 -21.31
CA TYR A 72 20.21 -36.24 -22.51
C TYR A 72 20.66 -37.68 -22.26
N ASN A 73 21.35 -37.93 -21.14
CA ASN A 73 21.77 -39.28 -20.75
C ASN A 73 20.56 -40.23 -20.57
N ASN A 74 19.48 -39.76 -19.93
CA ASN A 74 18.26 -40.57 -19.76
C ASN A 74 17.54 -40.84 -21.09
N LEU A 75 17.52 -39.88 -22.01
CA LEU A 75 16.97 -40.11 -23.36
C LEU A 75 17.82 -41.13 -24.10
N PHE A 76 19.13 -40.98 -24.07
CA PHE A 76 20.07 -41.90 -24.70
C PHE A 76 19.89 -43.35 -24.22
N GLU A 77 19.83 -43.58 -22.90
CA GLU A 77 19.58 -44.92 -22.36
C GLU A 77 18.21 -45.48 -22.81
N ARG A 78 17.17 -44.63 -22.89
CA ARG A 78 15.84 -45.05 -23.37
C ARG A 78 15.84 -45.44 -24.85
N TYR A 79 16.59 -44.73 -25.70
CA TYR A 79 16.71 -45.06 -27.13
C TYR A 79 17.58 -46.29 -27.37
N LYS A 80 18.59 -46.52 -26.52
CA LYS A 80 19.43 -47.72 -26.52
C LYS A 80 18.62 -48.98 -26.21
N GLU A 81 17.66 -48.90 -25.29
CA GLU A 81 16.69 -49.99 -25.04
C GLU A 81 15.82 -50.29 -26.28
N LEU A 82 15.53 -49.29 -27.11
CA LEU A 82 14.74 -49.41 -28.33
C LEU A 82 15.56 -49.85 -29.57
N GLN A 83 16.87 -50.11 -29.42
CA GLN A 83 17.80 -50.49 -30.51
C GLN A 83 17.77 -49.55 -31.73
N LEU A 84 17.44 -48.27 -31.52
CA LEU A 84 17.47 -47.26 -32.58
C LEU A 84 18.88 -46.69 -32.71
N PRO A 85 19.39 -46.46 -33.94
CA PRO A 85 20.69 -45.83 -34.16
C PRO A 85 20.54 -44.32 -33.88
N LEU A 86 20.69 -43.93 -32.61
CA LEU A 86 20.79 -42.53 -32.21
C LEU A 86 22.23 -42.23 -31.80
N GLU A 87 22.85 -41.26 -32.47
CA GLU A 87 24.15 -40.73 -32.06
C GLU A 87 23.99 -39.94 -30.74
N GLU A 88 24.98 -40.02 -29.86
CA GLU A 88 24.92 -39.41 -28.52
C GLU A 88 24.84 -37.88 -28.62
N GLU A 89 23.65 -37.32 -28.36
CA GLU A 89 23.44 -35.87 -28.29
C GLU A 89 24.27 -35.28 -27.14
N THR A 90 25.17 -34.35 -27.46
CA THR A 90 26.11 -33.75 -26.49
C THR A 90 26.03 -32.24 -26.49
N CYS A 91 26.46 -31.62 -25.40
CA CYS A 91 26.53 -30.16 -25.31
C CYS A 91 27.87 -29.69 -25.87
N ALA A 92 27.86 -28.67 -26.73
CA ALA A 92 29.09 -28.11 -27.29
C ALA A 92 29.86 -27.33 -26.22
N ASP A 93 31.19 -27.52 -26.17
CA ASP A 93 32.05 -26.78 -25.23
C ASP A 93 32.25 -25.32 -25.68
N ASP A 94 32.22 -25.05 -26.99
CA ASP A 94 32.28 -23.72 -27.56
C ASP A 94 31.52 -23.63 -28.90
N TYR A 95 31.41 -22.42 -29.47
CA TYR A 95 30.68 -22.20 -30.72
C TYR A 95 31.33 -22.87 -31.93
N SER A 96 32.66 -22.99 -31.95
CA SER A 96 33.35 -23.67 -33.04
C SER A 96 33.11 -25.19 -33.02
N ASP A 97 33.01 -25.77 -31.83
CA ASP A 97 32.68 -27.18 -31.63
C ASP A 97 31.25 -27.50 -32.09
N PHE A 98 30.30 -26.60 -31.84
CA PHE A 98 28.94 -26.69 -32.37
C PHE A 98 28.91 -26.73 -33.91
N LEU A 99 29.69 -25.88 -34.58
CA LEU A 99 29.72 -25.82 -36.04
C LEU A 99 30.26 -27.11 -36.69
N THR A 100 31.02 -27.94 -35.96
CA THR A 100 31.50 -29.22 -36.49
C THR A 100 30.37 -30.22 -36.72
N ASN A 101 29.34 -30.21 -35.87
CA ASN A 101 28.16 -31.05 -36.04
C ASN A 101 26.93 -30.47 -35.31
N PRO A 102 26.20 -29.53 -35.95
CA PRO A 102 25.08 -28.84 -35.31
C PRO A 102 23.84 -29.72 -35.09
N MET A 103 23.83 -30.94 -35.66
CA MET A 103 22.72 -31.88 -35.49
C MET A 103 22.81 -32.66 -34.18
N ILE A 104 24.03 -32.87 -33.66
CA ILE A 104 24.30 -33.68 -32.47
C ILE A 104 24.76 -32.81 -31.30
N LYS A 105 25.44 -31.70 -31.59
CA LYS A 105 25.97 -30.79 -30.59
C LYS A 105 25.00 -29.66 -30.36
N HIS A 106 24.62 -29.41 -29.12
CA HIS A 106 23.74 -28.32 -28.75
C HIS A 106 24.54 -27.16 -28.13
N TYR A 107 24.33 -25.96 -28.64
CA TYR A 107 24.94 -24.73 -28.14
C TYR A 107 23.88 -23.83 -27.50
N PHE A 108 24.02 -23.57 -26.21
CA PHE A 108 23.14 -22.66 -25.48
C PHE A 108 23.73 -21.26 -25.46
N VAL A 109 23.06 -20.33 -26.12
CA VAL A 109 23.39 -18.90 -26.06
C VAL A 109 22.39 -18.22 -25.14
N GLU A 110 22.90 -17.54 -24.11
CA GLU A 110 22.08 -16.60 -23.37
C GLU A 110 21.83 -15.38 -24.24
N ASP A 111 20.61 -15.26 -24.76
CA ASP A 111 20.15 -14.01 -25.36
C ASP A 111 19.76 -13.04 -24.23
N PRO A 112 20.49 -11.93 -24.03
CA PRO A 112 20.23 -11.01 -22.93
C PRO A 112 18.86 -10.33 -23.08
N GLU A 113 18.36 -10.10 -24.29
CA GLU A 113 17.07 -9.46 -24.53
C GLU A 113 15.93 -10.39 -24.14
N ILE A 114 15.99 -11.65 -24.58
CA ILE A 114 14.99 -12.68 -24.23
C ILE A 114 15.05 -12.99 -22.74
N THR A 115 16.24 -12.98 -22.12
CA THR A 115 16.41 -13.21 -20.68
C THR A 115 15.81 -12.09 -19.85
N VAL A 116 16.01 -10.83 -20.27
CA VAL A 116 15.40 -9.65 -19.62
C VAL A 116 13.88 -9.69 -19.79
N GLN A 117 13.37 -10.02 -20.98
CA GLN A 117 11.94 -10.17 -21.23
C GLN A 117 11.32 -11.32 -20.41
N GLY A 118 11.99 -12.47 -20.33
CA GLY A 118 11.55 -13.62 -19.53
C GLY A 118 11.48 -13.30 -18.04
N LYS A 119 12.50 -12.59 -17.52
CA LYS A 119 12.50 -12.09 -16.13
C LYS A 119 11.35 -11.11 -15.88
N ALA A 120 11.09 -10.19 -16.81
CA ALA A 120 9.98 -9.25 -16.70
C ALA A 120 8.61 -9.97 -16.71
N ASN A 121 8.43 -10.96 -17.60
CA ASN A 121 7.21 -11.75 -17.68
C ASN A 121 6.97 -12.59 -16.42
N GLU A 122 8.00 -13.22 -15.85
CA GLU A 122 7.83 -13.99 -14.61
C GLU A 122 7.51 -13.07 -13.42
N ARG A 123 8.13 -11.89 -13.33
CA ARG A 123 7.76 -10.87 -12.33
C ARG A 123 6.31 -10.41 -12.49
N ALA A 124 5.85 -10.19 -13.72
CA ALA A 124 4.47 -9.82 -13.99
C ALA A 124 3.48 -10.93 -13.60
N ARG A 125 3.82 -12.20 -13.86
CA ARG A 125 2.98 -13.33 -13.45
C ARG A 125 2.91 -13.45 -11.93
N GLN A 126 4.04 -13.28 -11.25
CA GLN A 126 4.09 -13.25 -9.78
C GLN A 126 3.30 -12.07 -9.22
N PHE A 127 3.34 -10.90 -9.87
CA PHE A 127 2.51 -9.75 -9.51
C PHE A 127 1.03 -10.06 -9.63
N ILE A 128 0.57 -10.59 -10.77
CA ILE A 128 -0.84 -10.91 -10.98
C ILE A 128 -1.31 -11.96 -9.96
N SER A 129 -0.52 -13.02 -9.75
CA SER A 129 -0.82 -14.04 -8.73
C SER A 129 -0.90 -13.45 -7.33
N TRP A 130 0.02 -12.54 -6.99
CA TRP A 130 0.03 -11.86 -5.69
C TRP A 130 -1.19 -10.95 -5.52
N VAL A 131 -1.56 -10.17 -6.54
CA VAL A 131 -2.74 -9.28 -6.51
C VAL A 131 -4.03 -10.06 -6.35
N ILE A 132 -4.18 -11.20 -7.04
CA ILE A 132 -5.42 -12.00 -7.00
C ILE A 132 -5.55 -12.77 -5.68
N ASN A 133 -4.45 -13.29 -5.14
CA ASN A 133 -4.49 -14.23 -4.02
C ASN A 133 -4.29 -13.59 -2.64
N ARG A 134 -3.90 -12.31 -2.56
CA ARG A 134 -3.66 -11.65 -1.28
C ARG A 134 -4.88 -10.86 -0.83
N ASN A 135 -5.29 -11.08 0.41
CA ASN A 135 -6.27 -10.23 1.07
C ASN A 135 -5.70 -8.80 1.13
N ALA A 136 -6.52 -7.83 0.75
CA ALA A 136 -6.11 -6.44 0.82
C ALA A 136 -5.81 -6.05 2.28
N ILE A 137 -4.74 -5.27 2.47
CA ILE A 137 -4.26 -4.81 3.80
C ILE A 137 -5.33 -4.02 4.56
N ASP A 138 -6.32 -3.49 3.83
CA ASP A 138 -7.44 -2.75 4.37
C ASP A 138 -8.34 -3.58 5.31
N ASP A 139 -8.23 -4.91 5.34
CA ASP A 139 -9.02 -5.75 6.24
C ASP A 139 -8.42 -5.98 7.64
N HIS A 140 -7.26 -5.39 7.95
CA HIS A 140 -6.67 -5.58 9.28
C HIS A 140 -7.52 -4.87 10.36
N PRO A 141 -8.09 -5.60 11.35
CA PRO A 141 -9.08 -5.05 12.30
C PRO A 141 -8.51 -3.91 13.14
N VAL A 142 -7.23 -4.00 13.50
CA VAL A 142 -6.51 -2.99 14.29
C VAL A 142 -6.39 -1.66 13.53
N LEU A 143 -6.10 -1.69 12.23
CA LEU A 143 -5.99 -0.47 11.42
C LEU A 143 -7.36 0.20 11.29
N LYS A 144 -8.44 -0.59 11.09
CA LYS A 144 -9.82 -0.09 11.05
C LYS A 144 -10.23 0.58 12.36
N GLU A 145 -9.84 0.02 13.51
CA GLU A 145 -10.18 0.56 14.83
C GLU A 145 -9.49 1.91 15.10
N ILE A 146 -8.16 1.99 14.88
CA ILE A 146 -7.40 3.24 15.06
C ILE A 146 -7.95 4.34 14.12
N TRP A 147 -8.25 4.00 12.87
CA TRP A 147 -8.86 4.95 11.94
C TRP A 147 -10.28 5.31 12.29
N GLY A 148 -11.08 4.38 12.81
CA GLY A 148 -12.41 4.67 13.32
C GLY A 148 -12.38 5.74 14.42
N ILE A 149 -11.49 5.57 15.41
CA ILE A 149 -11.35 6.49 16.54
C ILE A 149 -10.88 7.86 16.05
N SER A 150 -9.78 7.92 15.30
CA SER A 150 -9.22 9.20 14.81
C SER A 150 -10.20 9.95 13.92
N ARG A 151 -10.94 9.25 13.04
CA ARG A 151 -11.99 9.82 12.20
C ARG A 151 -13.13 10.42 13.02
N ASN A 152 -13.59 9.71 14.05
CA ASN A 152 -14.65 10.20 14.93
C ASN A 152 -14.22 11.47 15.69
N VAL A 153 -12.99 11.49 16.20
CA VAL A 153 -12.42 12.69 16.87
C VAL A 153 -12.33 13.86 15.89
N ALA A 154 -11.85 13.62 14.67
CA ALA A 154 -11.73 14.66 13.65
C ALA A 154 -13.11 15.23 13.25
N PHE A 155 -14.12 14.37 13.03
CA PHE A 155 -15.48 14.81 12.74
C PHE A 155 -16.06 15.65 13.87
N PHE A 156 -15.86 15.23 15.12
CA PHE A 156 -16.32 15.98 16.27
C PHE A 156 -15.70 17.37 16.37
N LEU A 157 -14.39 17.51 16.13
CA LEU A 157 -13.71 18.81 16.12
C LEU A 157 -14.23 19.72 15.00
N VAL A 158 -14.42 19.20 13.79
CA VAL A 158 -14.98 19.99 12.67
C VAL A 158 -16.41 20.45 12.98
N LEU A 159 -17.22 19.58 13.58
CA LEU A 159 -18.59 19.92 13.98
C LEU A 159 -18.60 21.00 15.08
N LEU A 160 -17.68 20.92 16.04
CA LEU A 160 -17.49 21.94 17.07
C LEU A 160 -17.11 23.30 16.46
N VAL A 161 -16.17 23.33 15.51
CA VAL A 161 -15.79 24.56 14.80
C VAL A 161 -16.98 25.13 14.02
N ALA A 162 -17.74 24.27 13.34
CA ALA A 162 -18.95 24.68 12.62
C ALA A 162 -20.00 25.27 13.56
N ALA A 163 -20.19 24.69 14.75
CA ALA A 163 -21.11 25.20 15.78
C ALA A 163 -20.68 26.57 16.31
N ILE A 164 -19.39 26.77 16.61
CA ILE A 164 -18.86 28.07 17.06
C ILE A 164 -19.05 29.13 15.96
N LEU A 165 -18.77 28.80 14.70
CA LEU A 165 -19.00 29.71 13.58
C LEU A 165 -20.48 30.05 13.41
N GLY A 166 -21.37 29.06 13.51
CA GLY A 166 -22.82 29.27 13.46
C GLY A 166 -23.30 30.23 14.57
N LEU A 167 -22.81 30.04 15.79
CA LEU A 167 -23.07 30.93 16.93
C LEU A 167 -22.54 32.35 16.69
N GLY A 168 -21.31 32.48 16.20
CA GLY A 168 -20.71 33.78 15.88
C GLY A 168 -21.56 34.57 14.87
N ILE A 169 -22.10 33.90 13.85
CA ILE A 169 -22.99 34.51 12.86
C ILE A 169 -24.31 34.97 13.50
N ILE A 170 -24.92 34.16 14.37
CA ILE A 170 -26.17 34.50 15.06
C ILE A 170 -25.96 35.73 15.96
N ILE A 171 -24.87 35.76 16.74
CA ILE A 171 -24.55 36.87 17.64
C ILE A 171 -24.25 38.15 16.84
N SER A 172 -23.49 38.05 15.75
CA SER A 172 -23.17 39.18 14.85
C SER A 172 -24.44 39.83 14.30
N ARG A 173 -25.40 39.03 13.82
CA ARG A 173 -26.71 39.53 13.34
C ARG A 173 -27.51 40.25 14.43
N LYS A 174 -27.46 39.79 15.69
CA LYS A 174 -28.20 40.40 16.82
C LYS A 174 -27.61 41.71 17.31
N THR A 175 -26.31 41.91 17.11
CA THR A 175 -25.56 43.06 17.63
C THR A 175 -25.36 44.17 16.60
N ASN A 176 -25.88 44.00 15.38
CA ASN A 176 -25.65 44.89 14.23
C ASN A 176 -24.16 45.14 13.97
N PHE A 177 -23.28 44.20 14.34
CA PHE A 177 -21.88 44.27 13.94
C PHE A 177 -21.82 44.02 12.43
N GLN A 178 -21.37 45.01 11.69
CA GLN A 178 -21.21 44.96 10.24
C GLN A 178 -19.92 44.18 9.89
N THR A 179 -19.86 42.92 10.31
CA THR A 179 -18.78 42.02 9.92
C THR A 179 -19.07 41.47 8.54
N SER A 180 -18.24 41.80 7.53
CA SER A 180 -18.32 41.31 6.15
C SER A 180 -17.89 39.83 6.02
N ILE A 181 -18.19 39.01 7.02
CA ILE A 181 -17.86 37.59 7.04
C ILE A 181 -18.64 36.91 5.92
N GLN A 182 -17.93 36.50 4.88
CA GLN A 182 -18.51 35.75 3.77
C GLN A 182 -18.76 34.32 4.25
N VAL A 183 -20.03 33.94 4.36
CA VAL A 183 -20.45 32.61 4.84
C VAL A 183 -20.07 31.52 3.84
N TRP A 184 -20.11 31.82 2.54
CA TRP A 184 -19.86 30.87 1.47
C TRP A 184 -18.46 30.23 1.50
N PRO A 185 -17.35 31.00 1.60
CA PRO A 185 -16.01 30.43 1.76
C PRO A 185 -15.87 29.55 3.01
N ALA A 186 -16.49 29.93 4.13
CA ALA A 186 -16.42 29.15 5.37
C ALA A 186 -17.13 27.79 5.22
N LEU A 187 -18.31 27.77 4.60
CA LEU A 187 -19.06 26.54 4.34
C LEU A 187 -18.28 25.60 3.42
N LYS A 188 -17.68 26.12 2.33
CA LYS A 188 -16.86 25.32 1.41
C LYS A 188 -15.66 24.67 2.14
N LYS A 189 -14.98 25.40 3.03
CA LYS A 189 -13.86 24.87 3.82
C LYS A 189 -14.29 23.73 4.75
N ILE A 190 -15.43 23.88 5.43
CA ILE A 190 -15.97 22.84 6.31
C ILE A 190 -16.35 21.60 5.50
N ALA A 191 -17.05 21.77 4.38
CA ALA A 191 -17.45 20.65 3.52
C ALA A 191 -16.23 19.89 2.97
N LEU A 192 -15.20 20.62 2.49
CA LEU A 192 -13.98 20.02 1.98
C LEU A 192 -13.18 19.30 3.09
N SER A 193 -13.19 19.83 4.31
CA SER A 193 -12.58 19.19 5.48
C SER A 193 -13.29 17.89 5.85
N LEU A 194 -14.63 17.87 5.86
CA LEU A 194 -15.40 16.64 6.11
C LEU A 194 -15.14 15.58 5.05
N LEU A 195 -15.08 15.99 3.78
CA LEU A 195 -14.77 15.10 2.67
C LEU A 195 -13.35 14.53 2.81
N TYR A 196 -12.37 15.37 3.13
CA TYR A 196 -10.99 14.92 3.39
C TYR A 196 -10.92 13.90 4.53
N ILE A 197 -11.60 14.13 5.65
CA ILE A 197 -11.63 13.19 6.79
C ILE A 197 -12.31 11.87 6.39
N ALA A 198 -13.35 11.90 5.56
CA ALA A 198 -14.03 10.68 5.11
C ALA A 198 -13.14 9.81 4.23
N PHE A 199 -12.32 10.42 3.35
CA PHE A 199 -11.46 9.70 2.40
C PHE A 199 -10.01 9.50 2.86
N SER A 200 -9.58 10.13 3.96
CA SER A 200 -8.18 10.07 4.43
C SER A 200 -7.68 8.63 4.60
N ALA A 201 -8.55 7.75 5.11
CA ALA A 201 -8.25 6.34 5.30
C ALA A 201 -7.92 5.62 4.00
N SER A 202 -8.79 5.78 3.00
CA SER A 202 -8.63 5.16 1.69
C SER A 202 -7.37 5.67 0.98
N ILE A 203 -7.05 6.97 1.10
CA ILE A 203 -5.86 7.55 0.47
C ILE A 203 -4.58 6.97 1.07
N VAL A 204 -4.49 6.89 2.39
CA VAL A 204 -3.30 6.36 3.08
C VAL A 204 -3.12 4.87 2.80
N LEU A 205 -4.20 4.09 2.85
CA LEU A 205 -4.14 2.66 2.54
C LEU A 205 -3.72 2.39 1.10
N LEU A 206 -4.23 3.19 0.16
CA LEU A 206 -3.83 3.12 -1.25
C LEU A 206 -2.34 3.42 -1.41
N LEU A 207 -1.81 4.44 -0.72
CA LEU A 207 -0.39 4.76 -0.74
C LEU A 207 0.48 3.62 -0.21
N ILE A 208 0.08 3.00 0.91
CA ILE A 208 0.80 1.85 1.49
C ILE A 208 0.78 0.68 0.50
N GLN A 209 -0.37 0.36 -0.08
CA GLN A 209 -0.50 -0.71 -1.06
C GLN A 209 0.40 -0.47 -2.28
N ILE A 210 0.40 0.75 -2.83
CA ILE A 210 1.31 1.11 -3.93
C ILE A 210 2.77 0.98 -3.50
N SER A 211 3.13 1.40 -2.29
CA SER A 211 4.50 1.29 -1.78
C SER A 211 4.95 -0.16 -1.64
N GLU A 212 4.11 -1.05 -1.11
CA GLU A 212 4.43 -2.47 -0.97
C GLU A 212 4.59 -3.14 -2.33
N ILE A 213 3.73 -2.79 -3.30
CA ILE A 213 3.84 -3.23 -4.68
C ILE A 213 5.19 -2.77 -5.25
N MET A 214 5.53 -1.49 -5.12
CA MET A 214 6.79 -0.96 -5.65
C MET A 214 8.01 -1.70 -5.07
N MET A 215 8.06 -1.93 -3.76
CA MET A 215 9.19 -2.58 -3.09
C MET A 215 9.38 -4.06 -3.47
N LYS A 216 8.31 -4.76 -3.86
CA LYS A 216 8.38 -6.18 -4.22
C LYS A 216 8.84 -6.42 -5.65
N PHE A 217 8.64 -5.46 -6.54
CA PHE A 217 8.87 -5.65 -7.98
C PHE A 217 10.04 -4.82 -8.53
N PHE A 218 10.48 -3.80 -7.80
CA PHE A 218 11.64 -2.96 -8.12
C PHE A 218 12.70 -3.04 -7.02
#